data_AF-A0A542UAG6-F1
#
_entry.id   AF-A0A542UAG6-F1
#
_cell.length_a   1.000
_cell.length_b   1.000
_cell.length_c   1.000
_cell.angle_alpha   90.00
_cell.angle_beta   90.00
_cell.angle_gamma   90.00
#
_symmetry.space_group_name_H-M   'P 1'
#
loop_
_entity.id
_entity.type
_entity.pdbx_description
1 polymer ?
#
loop_
_entity_poly.entity_id
_entity_poly.type
_entity_poly.pdbx_seq_one_letter_code
_entity_poly.pdbx_strand_id
1 'polypeptide(L)'
;MSTRTFRITVRGAFDGLTDTQRAELLADAAEHDVLRAEFTPEGNLTYDIAARPAFVFRFSDTGEEEEDILEATERAEGTAKAWLTERGYGFKNLRSTAEDLSQAPMGKRQRRAARSNRA
;
A
#
# COMPACT_ATOMS: atom_id res chain seq x y z
N MET A 1 18.14 -2.97 -18.98
CA MET A 1 17.43 -3.57 -17.83
C MET A 1 15.97 -3.16 -17.91
N SER A 2 15.03 -4.02 -17.54
CA SER A 2 13.60 -3.72 -17.62
C SER A 2 13.11 -3.31 -16.25
N THR A 3 12.59 -2.11 -16.11
CA THR A 3 11.96 -1.65 -14.86
C THR A 3 10.74 -2.51 -14.55
N ARG A 4 10.73 -3.13 -13.38
CA ARG A 4 9.59 -3.84 -12.78
C ARG A 4 8.83 -2.88 -11.88
N THR A 5 7.51 -3.02 -11.82
CA THR A 5 6.66 -2.20 -10.94
C THR A 5 5.96 -3.11 -9.95
N PHE A 6 6.17 -2.84 -8.67
CA PHE A 6 5.61 -3.60 -7.57
C PHE A 6 4.46 -2.84 -6.93
N ARG A 7 3.38 -3.55 -6.64
CA ARG A 7 2.29 -3.05 -5.79
C ARG A 7 2.30 -3.80 -4.48
N ILE A 8 2.52 -3.07 -3.39
CA ILE A 8 2.59 -3.64 -2.05
C ILE A 8 1.38 -3.17 -1.27
N THR A 9 0.69 -4.11 -0.63
CA THR A 9 -0.40 -3.85 0.30
C THR A 9 0.02 -4.29 1.68
N VAL A 10 0.04 -3.35 2.64
CA VAL A 10 0.30 -3.63 4.05
C VAL A 10 -1.00 -3.42 4.81
N ARG A 11 -1.51 -4.46 5.45
CA ARG A 11 -2.78 -4.44 6.18
C ARG A 11 -2.60 -4.83 7.63
N GLY A 12 -3.41 -4.26 8.50
CA GLY A 12 -3.40 -4.57 9.92
C GLY A 12 -4.65 -4.06 10.61
N ALA A 13 -4.61 -4.08 11.94
CA ALA A 13 -5.62 -3.44 12.75
C ALA A 13 -4.96 -2.54 13.80
N PHE A 14 -5.54 -1.37 14.03
CA PHE A 14 -5.26 -0.54 15.19
C PHE A 14 -5.52 -1.32 16.47
N ASP A 15 -4.71 -1.09 17.48
CA ASP A 15 -4.77 -1.78 18.77
C ASP A 15 -4.61 -0.78 19.92
N GLY A 16 -5.41 -0.96 20.97
CA GLY A 16 -5.31 -0.13 22.17
C GLY A 16 -5.54 1.37 21.95
N LEU A 17 -6.36 1.77 20.98
CA LEU A 17 -6.66 3.19 20.73
C LEU A 17 -7.30 3.84 21.95
N THR A 18 -6.76 4.98 22.36
CA THR A 18 -7.42 5.88 23.33
C THR A 18 -8.61 6.59 22.68
N ASP A 19 -9.51 7.14 23.49
CA ASP A 19 -10.66 7.91 22.98
C ASP A 19 -10.22 9.11 22.13
N THR A 20 -9.14 9.79 22.52
CA THR A 20 -8.55 10.89 21.76
C THR A 20 -8.04 10.44 20.40
N GLN A 21 -7.24 9.36 20.36
CA GLN A 21 -6.70 8.81 19.11
C GLN A 21 -7.81 8.32 18.18
N ARG A 22 -8.87 7.74 18.76
CA ARG A 22 -10.04 7.32 17.98
C ARG A 22 -10.78 8.53 17.40
N ALA A 23 -10.91 9.62 18.15
CA ALA A 23 -11.53 10.85 17.69
C ALA A 23 -10.73 11.50 16.55
N GLU A 24 -9.40 11.51 16.65
CA GLU A 24 -8.49 11.99 15.59
C GLU A 24 -8.67 11.18 14.30
N LEU A 25 -8.59 9.85 14.38
CA LEU A 25 -8.81 8.97 13.21
C LEU A 25 -10.22 9.15 12.63
N LEU A 26 -11.24 9.42 13.44
CA LEU A 26 -12.58 9.70 12.93
C LEU A 26 -12.66 11.04 12.19
N ALA A 27 -11.94 12.07 12.66
CA ALA A 27 -11.90 13.38 12.01
C ALA A 27 -11.22 13.30 10.63
N ASP A 28 -10.16 12.50 10.52
CA ASP A 28 -9.37 12.36 9.29
C ASP A 28 -9.92 11.28 8.34
N ALA A 29 -10.95 10.52 8.75
CA ALA A 29 -11.46 9.37 8.01
C ALA A 29 -11.88 9.69 6.56
N ALA A 30 -12.38 10.90 6.29
CA ALA A 30 -12.77 11.33 4.94
C ALA A 30 -11.56 11.49 4.00
N GLU A 31 -10.36 11.75 4.53
CA GLU A 31 -9.12 11.80 3.75
C GLU A 31 -8.62 10.40 3.42
N HIS A 32 -8.91 9.43 4.29
CA HIS A 32 -8.50 8.03 4.21
C HIS A 32 -9.59 7.08 3.68
N ASP A 33 -10.48 7.60 2.84
CA ASP A 33 -11.57 6.84 2.26
C ASP A 33 -11.06 5.75 1.31
N VAL A 34 -11.62 4.54 1.44
CA VAL A 34 -11.34 3.39 0.57
C VAL A 34 -11.66 3.70 -0.91
N LEU A 35 -12.60 4.60 -1.19
CA LEU A 35 -12.91 5.04 -2.56
C LEU A 35 -11.77 5.83 -3.22
N ARG A 36 -10.82 6.34 -2.42
CA ARG A 36 -9.61 7.06 -2.88
C ARG A 36 -8.35 6.20 -2.86
N ALA A 37 -8.50 4.89 -2.68
CA ALA A 37 -7.38 3.96 -2.59
C ALA A 37 -6.52 3.99 -3.86
N GLU A 38 -5.25 4.36 -3.71
CA GLU A 38 -4.26 4.40 -4.79
C GLU A 38 -2.96 3.73 -4.35
N PHE A 39 -2.14 3.26 -5.30
CA PHE A 39 -0.78 2.82 -4.99
C PHE A 39 0.18 3.97 -5.30
N THR A 40 0.77 4.55 -4.27
CA THR A 40 1.73 5.67 -4.39
C THR A 40 3.08 5.31 -3.76
N PRO A 41 4.19 5.93 -4.17
CA PRO A 41 5.50 5.69 -3.53
C PRO A 41 5.51 6.00 -2.03
N GLU A 42 4.82 7.05 -1.61
CA GLU A 42 4.74 7.48 -0.20
C GLU A 42 3.81 6.61 0.63
N GLY A 43 2.95 5.82 -0.02
CA GLY A 43 1.90 5.04 0.62
C GLY A 43 0.58 5.78 0.75
N ASN A 44 -0.50 5.15 0.34
CA ASN A 44 -1.86 5.63 0.56
C ASN A 44 -2.53 4.82 1.68
N LEU A 45 -2.87 5.48 2.77
CA LEU A 45 -3.59 4.89 3.90
C LEU A 45 -5.10 4.99 3.66
N THR A 46 -5.78 3.85 3.80
CA THR A 46 -7.23 3.79 3.88
C THR A 46 -7.70 3.04 5.12
N TYR A 47 -8.76 3.51 5.75
CA TYR A 47 -9.40 2.83 6.87
C TYR A 47 -10.87 3.25 7.02
N ASP A 48 -11.63 2.47 7.77
CA ASP A 48 -12.98 2.84 8.22
C ASP A 48 -13.09 2.49 9.71
N ILE A 49 -12.61 3.40 10.55
CA ILE A 49 -12.54 3.22 12.01
C ILE A 49 -13.93 3.21 12.67
N ALA A 50 -14.97 3.69 11.97
CA ALA A 50 -16.35 3.61 12.43
C ALA A 50 -16.89 2.17 12.28
N ALA A 51 -16.53 1.47 11.21
CA ALA A 51 -16.94 0.07 10.99
C ALA A 51 -16.01 -0.94 11.70
N ARG A 52 -14.69 -0.74 11.64
CA ARG A 52 -13.70 -1.68 12.20
C ARG A 52 -12.34 -1.03 12.41
N PRO A 53 -11.54 -1.47 13.39
CA PRO A 53 -10.22 -0.92 13.61
C PRO A 53 -9.18 -1.39 12.56
N ALA A 54 -9.59 -1.72 11.33
CA ALA A 54 -8.68 -2.22 10.30
C ALA A 54 -8.17 -1.09 9.40
N PHE A 55 -6.91 -1.19 8.99
CA PHE A 55 -6.28 -0.26 8.05
C PHE A 55 -5.59 -1.01 6.91
N VAL A 56 -5.42 -0.31 5.79
CA VAL A 56 -4.67 -0.78 4.63
C VAL A 56 -3.83 0.36 4.08
N PHE A 57 -2.52 0.15 4.01
CA PHE A 57 -1.59 0.98 3.24
C PHE A 57 -1.32 0.34 1.88
N ARG A 58 -1.21 1.18 0.84
CA ARG A 58 -0.90 0.77 -0.53
C ARG A 58 0.29 1.54 -1.05
N PHE A 59 1.35 0.83 -1.41
CA PHE A 59 2.62 1.39 -1.87
C PHE A 59 2.93 0.95 -3.31
N SER A 60 3.41 1.88 -4.13
CA SER A 60 4.00 1.58 -5.43
C SER A 60 5.51 1.67 -5.34
N ASP A 61 6.21 0.67 -5.86
CA ASP A 61 7.67 0.64 -5.89
C ASP A 61 8.17 0.11 -7.23
N THR A 62 9.48 0.21 -7.46
CA THR A 62 10.13 -0.28 -8.67
C THR A 62 11.43 -0.99 -8.36
N GLY A 63 11.76 -1.98 -9.18
CA GLY A 63 13.04 -2.69 -9.13
C GLY A 63 13.52 -3.09 -10.51
N GLU A 64 14.71 -3.65 -10.57
CA GLU A 64 15.30 -4.23 -11.77
C GLU A 64 15.23 -5.75 -11.75
N GLU A 65 15.40 -6.36 -10.58
CA GLU A 65 15.39 -7.82 -10.37
C GLU A 65 14.07 -8.33 -9.76
N GLU A 66 13.82 -9.63 -9.84
CA GLU A 66 12.57 -10.21 -9.29
C GLU A 66 12.61 -10.17 -7.77
N GLU A 67 13.79 -10.38 -7.21
CA GLU A 67 14.11 -10.39 -5.79
C GLU A 67 13.86 -9.01 -5.12
N ASP A 68 13.93 -7.92 -5.89
CA ASP A 68 13.68 -6.56 -5.42
C ASP A 68 12.27 -6.38 -4.84
N ILE A 69 11.31 -7.25 -5.21
CA ILE A 69 9.97 -7.24 -4.63
C ILE A 69 9.98 -7.49 -3.12
N LEU A 70 10.95 -8.28 -2.61
CA LEU A 70 11.10 -8.55 -1.19
C LEU A 70 11.59 -7.30 -0.46
N GLU A 71 12.62 -6.64 -0.99
CA GLU A 71 13.15 -5.39 -0.43
C GLU A 71 12.10 -4.27 -0.46
N ALA A 72 11.35 -4.14 -1.56
CA ALA A 72 10.24 -3.20 -1.67
C ALA A 72 9.14 -3.50 -0.64
N THR A 73 8.86 -4.77 -0.36
CA THR A 73 7.90 -5.18 0.67
C THR A 73 8.37 -4.78 2.06
N GLU A 74 9.65 -5.00 2.37
CA GLU A 74 10.24 -4.61 3.66
C GLU A 74 10.22 -3.10 3.87
N ARG A 75 10.55 -2.31 2.83
CA ARG A 75 10.49 -0.84 2.86
C ARG A 75 9.07 -0.34 3.08
N ALA A 76 8.08 -0.90 2.38
CA ALA A 76 6.68 -0.57 2.56
C ALA A 76 6.19 -0.89 3.98
N GLU A 77 6.52 -2.06 4.52
CA GLU A 77 6.16 -2.44 5.89
C GLU A 77 6.83 -1.52 6.93
N GLY A 78 8.11 -1.19 6.75
CA GLY A 78 8.84 -0.24 7.59
C GLY A 78 8.20 1.15 7.58
N THR A 79 7.83 1.65 6.42
CA THR A 79 7.17 2.96 6.26
C THR A 79 5.81 2.98 6.95
N ALA A 80 4.99 1.94 6.79
CA ALA A 80 3.71 1.82 7.48
C ALA A 80 3.87 1.78 9.01
N LYS A 81 4.85 1.02 9.53
CA LYS A 81 5.16 0.96 10.96
C LYS A 81 5.62 2.30 11.50
N ALA A 82 6.48 3.01 10.78
CA ALA A 82 6.95 4.33 11.15
C ALA A 82 5.79 5.32 11.27
N TRP A 83 4.91 5.38 10.25
CA TRP A 83 3.74 6.27 10.25
C TRP A 83 2.83 6.06 11.48
N LEU A 84 2.57 4.79 11.83
CA LEU A 84 1.76 4.42 12.99
C LEU A 84 2.46 4.78 14.30
N THR A 85 3.74 4.45 14.43
CA THR A 85 4.51 4.65 15.67
C THR A 85 4.77 6.12 15.97
N GLU A 86 5.06 6.92 14.94
CA GLU A 86 5.24 8.38 15.07
C GLU A 86 3.99 9.09 15.60
N ARG A 87 2.80 8.53 15.30
CA ARG A 87 1.50 9.02 15.78
C ARG A 87 1.04 8.34 17.08
N GLY A 88 1.86 7.43 17.62
CA GLY A 88 1.56 6.68 18.84
C GLY A 88 0.44 5.66 18.70
N TYR A 89 0.07 5.26 17.48
CA TYR A 89 -0.96 4.26 17.25
C TYR A 89 -0.40 2.84 17.45
N GLY A 90 -1.00 2.09 18.37
CA GLY A 90 -0.78 0.65 18.48
C GLY A 90 -1.35 -0.09 17.26
N PHE A 91 -0.72 -1.20 16.88
CA PHE A 91 -1.17 -2.04 15.77
C PHE A 91 -0.89 -3.52 15.99
N LYS A 92 -1.72 -4.38 15.39
CA LYS A 92 -1.59 -5.85 15.43
C LYS A 92 -1.96 -6.50 14.11
N ASN A 93 -1.65 -7.79 14.00
CA ASN A 93 -1.97 -8.63 12.85
C ASN A 93 -1.48 -8.07 11.51
N LEU A 94 -0.28 -7.45 11.52
CA LEU A 94 0.30 -6.87 10.32
C LEU A 94 0.61 -7.97 9.30
N ARG A 95 0.19 -7.75 8.05
CA ARG A 95 0.47 -8.63 6.92
C ARG A 95 0.77 -7.81 5.68
N SER A 96 1.79 -8.23 4.95
CA SER A 96 2.23 -7.58 3.72
C SER A 96 2.05 -8.54 2.55
N THR A 97 1.55 -8.04 1.43
CA THR A 97 1.42 -8.79 0.17
C THR A 97 1.91 -7.91 -0.97
N ALA A 98 2.71 -8.47 -1.87
CA ALA A 98 3.23 -7.75 -3.03
C ALA A 98 2.87 -8.45 -4.34
N GLU A 99 2.69 -7.66 -5.39
CA GLU A 99 2.40 -8.10 -6.75
C GLU A 99 3.37 -7.41 -7.72
N ASP A 100 4.06 -8.19 -8.56
CA ASP A 100 4.84 -7.68 -9.68
C ASP A 100 3.96 -7.53 -10.93
N LEU A 101 3.73 -6.29 -11.35
CA LEU A 101 2.93 -5.98 -12.52
C LEU A 101 3.61 -6.36 -13.84
N SER A 102 4.92 -6.61 -13.83
CA SER A 102 5.64 -7.13 -15.00
C SER A 102 5.23 -8.57 -15.33
N GLN A 103 4.79 -9.33 -14.31
CA GLN A 103 4.32 -10.71 -14.44
C GLN A 103 2.81 -10.80 -14.71
N ALA A 104 2.08 -9.68 -14.59
CA ALA A 104 0.66 -9.66 -14.89
C ALA A 104 0.43 -9.96 -16.39
N PRO A 105 -0.49 -10.88 -16.74
CA PRO A 105 -0.73 -11.21 -18.14
C PRO A 105 -1.18 -9.96 -18.90
N MET A 106 -0.32 -9.48 -19.82
CA MET A 106 -0.56 -8.24 -20.57
C MET A 106 -1.97 -8.22 -21.16
N GLY A 107 -2.76 -7.22 -20.76
CA GLY A 107 -4.09 -6.99 -21.34
C GLY A 107 -4.02 -6.71 -22.85
N LYS A 108 -5.09 -7.02 -23.59
CA LYS A 108 -5.15 -6.88 -25.06
C LYS A 108 -4.73 -5.48 -25.56
N ARG A 109 -4.99 -4.41 -24.78
CA ARG A 109 -4.61 -3.03 -25.11
C ARG A 109 -3.10 -2.77 -24.98
N GLN A 110 -2.46 -3.24 -23.91
CA GLN A 110 -1.01 -3.11 -23.73
C GLN A 110 -0.23 -3.91 -24.77
N ARG A 111 -0.72 -5.10 -25.17
CA ARG A 111 -0.12 -5.87 -26.29
C ARG A 111 -0.14 -5.10 -27.62
N ARG A 112 -1.17 -4.27 -27.86
CA ARG A 112 -1.28 -3.46 -29.09
C ARG A 112 -0.32 -2.26 -29.06
N ALA A 113 -0.18 -1.59 -27.92
CA ALA A 113 0.77 -0.49 -27.73
C ALA A 113 2.24 -0.95 -27.80
N ALA A 114 2.56 -2.11 -27.22
CA ALA A 114 3.90 -2.70 -27.32
C ALA A 114 4.27 -3.11 -28.76
N ARG A 115 3.27 -3.45 -29.59
CA ARG A 115 3.47 -3.72 -31.02
C ARG A 115 3.63 -2.46 -31.87
N SER A 116 3.01 -1.34 -31.49
CA SER A 116 3.16 -0.08 -32.23
C SER A 116 4.46 0.66 -31.92
N ASN A 117 5.07 0.42 -30.76
CA ASN A 117 6.33 1.06 -30.35
C ASN A 117 7.59 0.33 -30.87
N ARG A 118 7.42 -0.72 -31.69
CA ARG A 118 8.49 -1.56 -32.25
C ARG A 118 8.57 -1.46 -33.79
N ALA A 119 7.85 -0.50 -34.38
CA ALA A 119 7.87 -0.15 -35.79
C ALA A 119 8.43 1.27 -35.93
#